data_AF-A0A1M5WHR2-F1
#
_entry.id   AF-A0A1M5WHR2-F1
#
_cell.length_a   1.000
_cell.length_b   1.000
_cell.length_c   1.000
_cell.angle_alpha   90.00
_cell.angle_beta   90.00
_cell.angle_gamma   90.00
#
_symmetry.space_group_name_H-M   'P 1'
#
loop_
_entity.id
_entity.type
_entity.pdbx_description
1 polymer ?
#
loop_
_entity_poly.entity_id
_entity_poly.type
_entity_poly.pdbx_seq_one_letter_code
_entity_poly.pdbx_strand_id
1 'polypeptide(L)'
;MDDLNNIKEMIKIPEGIDLAVKKGFERGKKEKKRRKHKKIYKRIGAIAATLALVVIVGINNPEIVQAIPGVGSIFKLIDYDRMGRNLSAYEKFATSINKSVGKNGIKVTIDEIAIDDNSMVITSTIEGDGLEEDKGNMGGIELNGEMVKSYGAKDKKISDNKLVSIVTANISDLTLDNSIDVYFNMIWIGDVMGPWEFKFNVSKMNNVFNSKVINLDKNIKIPNSTLTLDKMVISPLGNTINYSGKYDSINEGKKNGIFSFIVKDENGKILDANETGGSSNNQKYEGKIEIFDDLSTVKSLIVVPSFKRWGEKRQDVKGFSYPILQTTTNNKSDDCEVISKSRPVTKEEKRKGYSLDEVISVYNIDKNRAFVSMDSLINHTINVSDNNSVTIKNIEATNEYTKLTFKLEGNGAYRYRNINEVIILDEDYKDTRRAEDGDRAVMENQAEKIVSIKLPAVDKNKKYKIAIPMITEPEIDDRYKIEIDLNK
;
A
#
# COMPACT_ATOMS: atom_id res chain seq x y z
N MET A 1 -54.07 -19.26 27.35
CA MET A 1 -53.15 -19.66 26.27
C MET A 1 -52.49 -18.38 25.78
N ASP A 2 -51.86 -17.64 26.69
CA ASP A 2 -51.67 -16.18 26.52
C ASP A 2 -50.24 -15.66 26.79
N ASP A 3 -49.28 -16.52 27.14
CA ASP A 3 -47.95 -16.04 27.57
C ASP A 3 -46.82 -16.18 26.53
N LEU A 4 -47.08 -16.70 25.33
CA LEU A 4 -46.04 -16.84 24.29
C LEU A 4 -45.88 -15.61 23.39
N ASN A 5 -46.90 -14.74 23.31
CA ASN A 5 -46.84 -13.53 22.49
C ASN A 5 -46.08 -12.37 23.16
N ASN A 6 -45.97 -12.36 24.50
CA ASN A 6 -45.23 -11.32 25.24
C ASN A 6 -43.71 -11.50 25.25
N ILE A 7 -43.19 -12.71 25.05
CA ILE A 7 -41.72 -12.95 25.09
C ILE A 7 -41.01 -12.33 23.87
N LYS A 8 -41.68 -12.27 22.70
CA LYS A 8 -41.12 -11.65 21.49
C LYS A 8 -40.96 -10.13 21.62
N GLU A 9 -41.80 -9.45 22.40
CA GLU A 9 -41.73 -8.00 22.61
C GLU A 9 -40.70 -7.60 23.68
N MET A 10 -40.30 -8.52 24.57
CA MET A 10 -39.32 -8.26 25.62
C MET A 10 -37.85 -8.38 25.17
N ILE A 11 -37.58 -8.96 24.00
CA ILE A 11 -36.23 -9.01 23.42
C ILE A 11 -36.03 -7.75 22.58
N LYS A 12 -35.58 -6.66 23.22
CA LYS A 12 -35.04 -5.51 22.48
C LYS A 12 -33.79 -5.97 21.73
N ILE A 13 -33.94 -6.23 20.43
CA ILE A 13 -32.82 -6.40 19.52
C ILE A 13 -32.06 -5.07 19.51
N PRO A 14 -30.79 -5.03 19.95
CA PRO A 14 -30.00 -3.80 19.95
C PRO A 14 -29.94 -3.20 18.55
N GLU A 15 -30.19 -1.89 18.43
CA GLU A 15 -29.94 -1.15 17.20
C GLU A 15 -28.50 -1.37 16.75
N GLY A 16 -28.32 -1.90 15.54
CA GLY A 16 -27.00 -2.21 14.99
C GLY A 16 -26.62 -3.69 14.96
N ILE A 17 -27.42 -4.62 15.50
CA ILE A 17 -27.16 -6.07 15.31
C ILE A 17 -27.23 -6.45 13.83
N ASP A 18 -28.25 -6.03 13.09
CA ASP A 18 -28.34 -6.32 11.65
C ASP A 18 -27.15 -5.75 10.87
N LEU A 19 -26.64 -4.60 11.32
CA LEU A 19 -25.50 -3.93 10.71
C LEU A 19 -24.17 -4.64 11.07
N ALA A 20 -24.05 -5.14 12.30
CA ALA A 20 -22.95 -5.99 12.75
C ALA A 20 -22.95 -7.34 12.04
N VAL A 21 -24.13 -7.93 11.79
CA VAL A 21 -24.31 -9.17 11.01
C VAL A 21 -23.90 -8.93 9.56
N LYS A 22 -24.40 -7.86 8.90
CA LYS A 22 -24.01 -7.49 7.53
C LYS A 22 -22.49 -7.26 7.40
N LYS A 23 -21.84 -6.59 8.36
CA LYS A 23 -20.37 -6.45 8.36
C LYS A 23 -19.63 -7.73 8.73
N GLY A 24 -20.21 -8.60 9.57
CA GLY A 24 -19.70 -9.95 9.82
C GLY A 24 -19.67 -10.77 8.53
N PHE A 25 -20.68 -10.63 7.67
CA PHE A 25 -20.66 -11.20 6.33
C PHE A 25 -19.59 -10.57 5.43
N GLU A 26 -19.40 -9.24 5.46
CA GLU A 26 -18.31 -8.59 4.73
C GLU A 26 -16.92 -9.07 5.17
N ARG A 27 -16.69 -9.11 6.48
CA ARG A 27 -15.45 -9.59 7.08
C ARG A 27 -15.25 -11.07 6.77
N GLY A 28 -16.30 -11.87 6.86
CA GLY A 28 -16.33 -13.28 6.48
C GLY A 28 -16.07 -13.51 4.98
N LYS A 29 -16.54 -12.65 4.08
CA LYS A 29 -16.24 -12.71 2.64
C LYS A 29 -14.79 -12.33 2.35
N LYS A 30 -14.28 -11.25 2.97
CA LYS A 30 -12.86 -10.85 2.90
C LYS A 30 -11.95 -11.96 3.45
N GLU A 31 -12.34 -12.61 4.54
CA GLU A 31 -11.64 -13.77 5.10
C GLU A 31 -11.81 -15.06 4.28
N LYS A 32 -12.95 -15.29 3.61
CA LYS A 32 -13.20 -16.45 2.75
C LYS A 32 -12.35 -16.39 1.48
N LYS A 33 -12.16 -15.20 0.87
CA LYS A 33 -11.14 -14.99 -0.17
C LYS A 33 -9.75 -15.39 0.36
N ARG A 34 -9.38 -14.93 1.55
CA ARG A 34 -8.08 -15.23 2.20
C ARG A 34 -7.89 -16.71 2.60
N ARG A 35 -8.96 -17.43 2.97
CA ARG A 35 -8.96 -18.86 3.35
C ARG A 35 -8.96 -19.81 2.14
N LYS A 36 -9.49 -19.41 0.99
CA LYS A 36 -9.46 -20.21 -0.26
C LYS A 36 -8.02 -20.48 -0.71
N HIS A 37 -7.14 -19.48 -0.55
CA HIS A 37 -5.71 -19.62 -0.80
C HIS A 37 -5.05 -20.65 0.14
N LYS A 38 -5.31 -20.61 1.46
CA LYS A 38 -4.68 -21.54 2.43
C LYS A 38 -5.05 -23.03 2.28
N LYS A 39 -6.27 -23.35 1.83
CA LYS A 39 -6.69 -24.76 1.66
C LYS A 39 -6.06 -25.44 0.44
N ILE A 40 -5.70 -24.67 -0.58
CA ILE A 40 -5.06 -25.17 -1.80
C ILE A 40 -3.61 -25.62 -1.50
N TYR A 41 -2.86 -24.85 -0.69
CA TYR A 41 -1.48 -25.23 -0.29
C TYR A 41 -1.36 -26.59 0.41
N LYS A 42 -2.38 -27.04 1.18
CA LYS A 42 -2.33 -28.34 1.87
C LYS A 42 -2.52 -29.56 0.96
N ARG A 43 -3.00 -29.38 -0.29
CA ARG A 43 -3.17 -30.47 -1.26
C ARG A 43 -2.02 -30.57 -2.28
N ILE A 44 -1.11 -29.59 -2.32
CA ILE A 44 -0.08 -29.46 -3.37
C ILE A 44 1.22 -30.20 -3.05
N GLY A 45 1.47 -30.59 -1.79
CA GLY A 45 2.70 -31.30 -1.39
C GLY A 45 2.90 -32.71 -1.96
N ALA A 46 2.08 -33.18 -2.89
CA ALA A 46 2.06 -34.58 -3.34
C ALA A 46 2.04 -34.80 -4.87
N ILE A 47 2.17 -33.77 -5.71
CA ILE A 47 2.23 -33.96 -7.17
C ILE A 47 3.49 -33.29 -7.72
N ALA A 48 4.63 -33.92 -7.43
CA ALA A 48 5.87 -33.72 -8.17
C ALA A 48 6.02 -34.87 -9.18
N ALA A 49 6.66 -34.56 -10.31
CA ALA A 49 6.98 -35.42 -11.45
C ALA A 49 5.87 -35.59 -12.51
N THR A 50 5.76 -34.64 -13.43
CA THR A 50 5.78 -34.99 -14.87
C THR A 50 6.29 -33.82 -15.72
N LEU A 51 7.20 -34.16 -16.64
CA LEU A 51 8.01 -33.30 -17.51
C LEU A 51 7.19 -32.26 -18.29
N ALA A 52 7.60 -30.99 -18.19
CA ALA A 52 7.26 -29.97 -19.18
C ALA A 52 8.47 -29.76 -20.10
N LEU A 53 8.27 -29.96 -21.41
CA LEU A 53 9.23 -29.67 -22.46
C LEU A 53 9.61 -28.19 -22.40
N VAL A 54 10.84 -27.92 -21.99
CA VAL A 54 11.44 -26.59 -21.94
C VAL A 54 11.94 -26.24 -23.34
N VAL A 55 11.25 -25.34 -24.04
CA VAL A 55 11.82 -24.68 -25.22
C VAL A 55 12.50 -23.39 -24.74
N ILE A 56 13.80 -23.48 -24.45
CA ILE A 56 14.65 -22.29 -24.25
C ILE A 56 14.94 -21.70 -25.63
N VAL A 57 14.24 -20.63 -26.00
CA VAL A 57 14.73 -19.74 -27.06
C VAL A 57 15.51 -18.64 -26.35
N GLY A 58 16.83 -18.81 -26.28
CA GLY A 58 17.74 -17.77 -25.81
C GLY A 58 18.07 -16.85 -26.99
N ILE A 59 17.59 -15.61 -26.96
CA ILE A 59 18.09 -14.55 -27.85
C ILE A 59 18.99 -13.68 -26.99
N ASN A 60 20.31 -13.94 -27.07
CA ASN A 60 21.34 -13.02 -26.61
C ASN A 60 21.44 -11.89 -27.64
N ASN A 61 20.80 -10.74 -27.39
CA ASN A 61 21.12 -9.50 -28.09
C ASN A 61 21.13 -8.34 -27.07
N PRO A 62 22.20 -7.53 -26.99
CA PRO A 62 22.33 -6.45 -26.02
C PRO A 62 21.60 -5.15 -26.43
N GLU A 63 20.81 -5.18 -27.51
CA GLU A 63 19.92 -4.09 -27.89
C GLU A 63 18.52 -4.36 -27.32
N ILE A 64 17.95 -3.35 -26.67
CA ILE A 64 16.63 -3.32 -26.04
C ILE A 64 15.60 -3.92 -26.99
N VAL A 65 15.26 -5.20 -26.80
CA VAL A 65 14.13 -5.82 -27.49
C VAL A 65 12.88 -5.30 -26.80
N GLN A 66 12.21 -4.34 -27.44
CA GLN A 66 10.95 -3.78 -26.95
C GLN A 66 9.91 -4.89 -26.77
N ALA A 67 9.51 -5.18 -25.53
CA ALA A 67 8.45 -6.13 -25.23
C ALA A 67 7.10 -5.76 -25.89
N ILE A 68 6.93 -4.47 -26.21
CA ILE A 68 5.77 -3.90 -26.90
C ILE A 68 6.27 -2.86 -27.92
N PRO A 69 5.99 -3.00 -29.22
CA PRO A 69 6.41 -2.03 -30.23
C PRO A 69 5.98 -0.60 -29.87
N GLY A 70 6.93 0.34 -29.86
CA GLY A 70 6.68 1.76 -29.53
C GLY A 70 6.69 2.09 -28.03
N VAL A 71 6.77 1.09 -27.14
CA VAL A 71 6.92 1.28 -25.70
C VAL A 71 8.36 0.91 -25.31
N GLY A 72 9.14 1.91 -24.89
CA GLY A 72 10.55 1.69 -24.53
C GLY A 72 10.76 0.78 -23.32
N SER A 73 9.92 0.87 -22.29
CA SER A 73 9.96 0.00 -21.09
C SER A 73 8.58 -0.09 -20.44
N ILE A 74 8.30 -1.22 -19.79
CA ILE A 74 7.05 -1.46 -19.02
C ILE A 74 6.94 -0.49 -17.83
N PHE A 75 8.06 0.02 -17.31
CA PHE A 75 8.07 1.04 -16.25
C PHE A 75 7.35 2.33 -16.67
N LYS A 76 7.23 2.62 -17.97
CA LYS A 76 6.47 3.76 -18.53
C LYS A 76 4.98 3.47 -18.73
N LEU A 77 4.59 2.19 -18.66
CA LEU A 77 3.18 1.79 -18.73
C LEU A 77 2.55 1.71 -17.34
N ILE A 78 3.36 1.35 -16.34
CA ILE A 78 2.96 1.26 -14.94
C ILE A 78 3.95 2.10 -14.13
N ASP A 79 3.64 3.39 -14.00
CA ASP A 79 4.51 4.34 -13.30
C ASP A 79 4.53 4.12 -11.77
N TYR A 80 3.49 3.48 -11.23
CA TYR A 80 3.32 3.29 -9.79
C TYR A 80 2.87 1.88 -9.43
N ASP A 81 3.39 1.35 -8.33
CA ASP A 81 2.95 0.08 -7.77
C ASP A 81 1.57 0.16 -7.07
N ARG A 82 1.11 -0.95 -6.48
CA ARG A 82 -0.17 -0.99 -5.73
C ARG A 82 -0.21 -0.10 -4.49
N MET A 83 0.94 0.36 -4.01
CA MET A 83 1.04 1.27 -2.88
C MET A 83 1.10 2.74 -3.30
N GLY A 84 1.21 3.04 -4.61
CA GLY A 84 1.36 4.40 -5.14
C GLY A 84 2.82 4.86 -5.20
N ARG A 85 3.79 3.93 -5.10
CA ARG A 85 5.23 4.21 -5.17
C ARG A 85 5.70 4.27 -6.61
N ASN A 86 6.50 5.28 -6.93
CA ASN A 86 7.02 5.47 -8.28
C ASN A 86 8.00 4.34 -8.64
N LEU A 87 7.84 3.77 -9.83
CA LEU A 87 8.63 2.65 -10.34
C LEU A 87 9.69 3.08 -11.37
N SER A 88 9.72 4.35 -11.77
CA SER A 88 10.66 4.86 -12.79
C SER A 88 12.12 4.77 -12.35
N ALA A 89 12.39 4.76 -11.04
CA ALA A 89 13.74 4.58 -10.51
C ALA A 89 14.33 3.21 -10.93
N TYR A 90 13.49 2.17 -11.00
CA TYR A 90 13.92 0.81 -11.34
C TYR A 90 14.33 0.68 -12.82
N GLU A 91 13.74 1.47 -13.73
CA GLU A 91 14.08 1.45 -15.16
C GLU A 91 15.59 1.68 -15.40
N LYS A 92 16.20 2.60 -14.62
CA LYS A 92 17.63 2.94 -14.74
C LYS A 92 18.57 1.79 -14.36
N PHE A 93 18.06 0.82 -13.61
CA PHE A 93 18.83 -0.24 -12.99
C PHE A 93 18.39 -1.63 -13.48
N ALA A 94 17.46 -1.67 -14.42
CA ALA A 94 16.90 -2.90 -14.94
C ALA A 94 17.88 -3.58 -15.89
N THR A 95 17.96 -4.90 -15.79
CA THR A 95 18.67 -5.78 -16.71
C THR A 95 17.64 -6.53 -17.56
N SER A 96 17.81 -6.52 -18.88
CA SER A 96 16.95 -7.26 -19.79
C SER A 96 17.17 -8.77 -19.66
N ILE A 97 16.08 -9.54 -19.59
CA ILE A 97 16.08 -11.00 -19.45
C ILE A 97 15.56 -11.67 -20.73
N ASN A 98 14.45 -11.17 -21.28
CA ASN A 98 13.84 -11.62 -22.54
C ASN A 98 13.63 -13.13 -22.65
N LYS A 99 13.24 -13.78 -21.55
CA LYS A 99 12.94 -15.22 -21.54
C LYS A 99 11.45 -15.44 -21.63
N SER A 100 11.00 -16.23 -22.59
CA SER A 100 9.58 -16.57 -22.77
C SER A 100 9.28 -18.03 -22.48
N VAL A 101 8.10 -18.29 -21.91
CA VAL A 101 7.51 -19.62 -21.78
C VAL A 101 6.08 -19.57 -22.31
N GLY A 102 5.75 -20.45 -23.24
CA GLY A 102 4.40 -20.64 -23.76
C GLY A 102 3.76 -21.89 -23.20
N LYS A 103 2.51 -21.78 -22.70
CA LYS A 103 1.74 -22.92 -22.19
C LYS A 103 0.24 -22.63 -22.25
N ASN A 104 -0.55 -23.62 -22.65
CA ASN A 104 -2.02 -23.55 -22.64
C ASN A 104 -2.59 -22.30 -23.32
N GLY A 105 -2.00 -21.88 -24.45
CA GLY A 105 -2.44 -20.70 -25.21
C GLY A 105 -2.01 -19.35 -24.65
N ILE A 106 -1.25 -19.32 -23.54
CA ILE A 106 -0.68 -18.10 -22.96
C ILE A 106 0.85 -18.17 -23.04
N LYS A 107 1.45 -17.09 -23.53
CA LYS A 107 2.89 -16.86 -23.53
C LYS A 107 3.23 -15.79 -22.50
N VAL A 108 4.14 -16.11 -21.61
CA VAL A 108 4.69 -15.17 -20.63
C VAL A 108 6.13 -14.90 -20.98
N THR A 109 6.54 -13.64 -20.99
CA THR A 109 7.91 -13.19 -21.18
C THR A 109 8.34 -12.42 -19.94
N ILE A 110 9.47 -12.81 -19.34
CA ILE A 110 10.17 -11.97 -18.36
C ILE A 110 11.02 -10.99 -19.15
N ASP A 111 10.65 -9.71 -19.09
CA ASP A 111 11.25 -8.67 -19.91
C ASP A 111 12.50 -8.12 -19.21
N GLU A 112 12.34 -7.58 -18.00
CA GLU A 112 13.40 -6.93 -17.25
C GLU A 112 13.36 -7.28 -15.76
N ILE A 113 14.50 -7.18 -15.09
CA ILE A 113 14.62 -7.28 -13.64
C ILE A 113 15.59 -6.23 -13.09
N ALA A 114 15.18 -5.54 -12.02
CA ALA A 114 16.06 -4.69 -11.21
C ALA A 114 16.16 -5.30 -9.81
N ILE A 115 17.37 -5.49 -9.30
CA ILE A 115 17.60 -6.17 -8.02
C ILE A 115 18.84 -5.62 -7.30
N ASP A 116 18.68 -5.32 -6.01
CA ASP A 116 19.75 -4.95 -5.09
C ASP A 116 19.58 -5.65 -3.73
N ASP A 117 20.22 -5.17 -2.65
CA ASP A 117 20.07 -5.77 -1.31
C ASP A 117 18.77 -5.38 -0.61
N ASN A 118 18.00 -4.43 -1.13
CA ASN A 118 16.79 -3.91 -0.50
C ASN A 118 15.53 -4.42 -1.20
N SER A 119 15.47 -4.33 -2.52
CA SER A 119 14.28 -4.55 -3.33
C SER A 119 14.56 -5.25 -4.64
N MET A 120 13.55 -5.95 -5.15
CA MET A 120 13.53 -6.60 -6.44
C MET A 120 12.28 -6.19 -7.21
N VAL A 121 12.43 -5.90 -8.50
CA VAL A 121 11.31 -5.68 -9.41
C VAL A 121 11.48 -6.50 -10.68
N ILE A 122 10.45 -7.26 -11.06
CA ILE A 122 10.39 -8.03 -12.30
C ILE A 122 9.26 -7.48 -13.17
N THR A 123 9.55 -7.21 -14.43
CA THR A 123 8.55 -6.84 -15.43
C THR A 123 8.26 -8.03 -16.34
N SER A 124 7.01 -8.18 -16.77
CA SER A 124 6.61 -9.30 -17.62
C SER A 124 5.50 -8.93 -18.59
N THR A 125 5.56 -9.51 -19.77
CA THR A 125 4.55 -9.40 -20.83
C THR A 125 3.83 -10.74 -20.96
N ILE A 126 2.51 -10.68 -20.95
CA ILE A 126 1.62 -11.82 -21.00
C ILE A 126 0.74 -11.68 -22.24
N GLU A 127 0.84 -12.65 -23.14
CA GLU A 127 0.13 -12.68 -24.42
C GLU A 127 -0.77 -13.92 -24.47
N GLY A 128 -2.04 -13.75 -24.84
CA GLY A 128 -3.02 -14.83 -24.90
C GLY A 128 -4.46 -14.32 -24.78
N ASP A 129 -5.45 -15.17 -24.98
CA ASP A 129 -6.86 -14.77 -24.91
C ASP A 129 -7.41 -14.80 -23.47
N GLY A 130 -8.44 -13.99 -23.20
CA GLY A 130 -9.14 -14.00 -21.92
C GLY A 130 -8.36 -13.38 -20.76
N LEU A 131 -7.42 -12.46 -21.05
CA LEU A 131 -6.64 -11.77 -20.04
C LEU A 131 -7.47 -10.70 -19.33
N GLU A 132 -7.40 -10.73 -17.99
CA GLU A 132 -8.01 -9.76 -17.09
C GLU A 132 -6.94 -9.28 -16.10
N GLU A 133 -6.93 -7.97 -15.81
CA GLU A 133 -6.01 -7.37 -14.83
C GLU A 133 -6.24 -7.94 -13.44
N ASP A 134 -5.15 -8.15 -12.69
CA ASP A 134 -5.15 -8.56 -11.30
C ASP A 134 -5.89 -9.90 -11.04
N LYS A 135 -6.14 -10.68 -12.10
CA LYS A 135 -6.77 -12.00 -12.06
C LYS A 135 -5.72 -13.06 -12.38
N GLY A 136 -5.26 -13.74 -11.34
CA GLY A 136 -4.26 -14.79 -11.46
C GLY A 136 -3.71 -15.18 -10.09
N ASN A 137 -2.74 -16.08 -10.10
CA ASN A 137 -2.02 -16.48 -8.90
C ASN A 137 -0.55 -16.72 -9.24
N MET A 138 0.30 -15.88 -8.68
CA MET A 138 1.74 -16.10 -8.66
C MET A 138 2.10 -17.19 -7.67
N GLY A 139 3.12 -17.99 -7.97
CA GLY A 139 3.58 -18.99 -7.02
C GLY A 139 4.74 -18.48 -6.17
N GLY A 140 5.90 -19.07 -6.33
CA GLY A 140 7.10 -18.75 -5.55
C GLY A 140 8.06 -17.86 -6.33
N ILE A 141 8.81 -17.05 -5.58
CA ILE A 141 10.05 -16.43 -6.06
C ILE A 141 11.14 -16.93 -5.12
N GLU A 142 12.22 -17.45 -5.69
CA GLU A 142 13.41 -17.85 -4.94
C GLU A 142 14.63 -17.12 -5.49
N LEU A 143 15.49 -16.65 -4.60
CA LEU A 143 16.75 -15.99 -4.89
C LEU A 143 17.85 -16.79 -4.20
N ASN A 144 18.78 -17.36 -4.97
CA ASN A 144 19.79 -18.31 -4.47
C ASN A 144 19.19 -19.49 -3.68
N GLY A 145 17.98 -19.92 -4.06
CA GLY A 145 17.23 -20.99 -3.38
C GLY A 145 16.52 -20.54 -2.09
N GLU A 146 16.64 -19.29 -1.67
CA GLU A 146 15.88 -18.73 -0.55
C GLU A 146 14.56 -18.12 -1.01
N MET A 147 13.46 -18.48 -0.35
CA MET A 147 12.13 -18.03 -0.73
C MET A 147 11.88 -16.56 -0.32
N VAL A 148 11.44 -15.75 -1.28
CA VAL A 148 10.97 -14.38 -1.02
C VAL A 148 9.65 -14.45 -0.24
N LYS A 149 9.67 -13.94 0.99
CA LYS A 149 8.54 -14.06 1.93
C LYS A 149 7.30 -13.26 1.53
N SER A 150 7.48 -12.12 0.85
CA SER A 150 6.40 -11.22 0.49
C SER A 150 6.72 -10.44 -0.77
N TYR A 151 5.76 -10.36 -1.68
CA TYR A 151 5.83 -9.57 -2.90
C TYR A 151 4.44 -9.04 -3.25
N GLY A 152 4.40 -7.98 -4.04
CA GLY A 152 3.20 -7.43 -4.68
C GLY A 152 3.29 -7.57 -6.19
N ALA A 153 2.16 -7.58 -6.86
CA ALA A 153 2.08 -7.52 -8.32
C ALA A 153 1.07 -6.46 -8.73
N LYS A 154 1.25 -5.84 -9.89
CA LYS A 154 0.28 -4.95 -10.51
C LYS A 154 0.25 -5.23 -12.00
N ASP A 155 -0.95 -5.42 -12.51
CA ASP A 155 -1.17 -5.69 -13.92
C ASP A 155 -1.73 -4.45 -14.63
N LYS A 156 -1.49 -4.37 -15.94
CA LYS A 156 -2.14 -3.42 -16.83
C LYS A 156 -2.42 -4.09 -18.18
N LYS A 157 -3.68 -4.06 -18.59
CA LYS A 157 -4.13 -4.58 -19.88
C LYS A 157 -3.77 -3.57 -20.96
N ILE A 158 -3.10 -4.05 -22.00
CA ILE A 158 -2.65 -3.24 -23.15
C ILE A 158 -3.60 -3.44 -24.34
N SER A 159 -4.08 -4.66 -24.52
CA SER A 159 -5.10 -5.04 -25.51
C SER A 159 -5.84 -6.28 -25.02
N ASP A 160 -6.86 -6.73 -25.75
CA ASP A 160 -7.62 -7.94 -25.38
C ASP A 160 -6.77 -9.20 -25.24
N ASN A 161 -5.66 -9.25 -25.98
CA ASN A 161 -4.74 -10.38 -25.99
C ASN A 161 -3.38 -10.09 -25.34
N LYS A 162 -3.20 -8.94 -24.68
CA LYS A 162 -1.91 -8.54 -24.09
C LYS A 162 -2.07 -7.81 -22.76
N LEU A 163 -1.29 -8.24 -21.78
CA LEU A 163 -1.20 -7.66 -20.45
C LEU A 163 0.27 -7.51 -20.05
N VAL A 164 0.59 -6.48 -19.29
CA VAL A 164 1.90 -6.34 -18.64
C VAL A 164 1.73 -6.45 -17.13
N SER A 165 2.72 -7.04 -16.46
CA SER A 165 2.76 -7.23 -15.01
C SER A 165 4.06 -6.69 -14.46
N ILE A 166 3.98 -5.97 -13.34
CA ILE A 166 5.14 -5.63 -12.51
C ILE A 166 5.01 -6.31 -11.16
N VAL A 167 6.03 -7.08 -10.80
CA VAL A 167 6.16 -7.73 -9.49
C VAL A 167 7.21 -6.99 -8.68
N THR A 168 6.88 -6.58 -7.46
CA THR A 168 7.79 -5.86 -6.55
C THR A 168 7.96 -6.63 -5.25
N ALA A 169 9.17 -6.79 -4.74
CA ALA A 169 9.45 -7.43 -3.47
C ALA A 169 10.46 -6.64 -2.66
N ASN A 170 10.23 -6.54 -1.35
CA ASN A 170 11.26 -6.12 -0.41
C ASN A 170 12.03 -7.37 0.02
N ILE A 171 13.33 -7.40 -0.26
CA ILE A 171 14.23 -8.54 -0.03
C ILE A 171 15.35 -8.22 0.98
N SER A 172 15.19 -7.12 1.73
CA SER A 172 16.18 -6.64 2.71
C SER A 172 16.54 -7.63 3.81
N ASP A 173 15.74 -8.68 4.03
CA ASP A 173 16.00 -9.71 5.03
C ASP A 173 16.92 -10.82 4.51
N LEU A 174 17.09 -10.93 3.19
CA LEU A 174 17.98 -11.90 2.57
C LEU A 174 19.44 -11.39 2.62
N THR A 175 20.36 -12.33 2.44
CA THR A 175 21.78 -12.05 2.20
C THR A 175 22.12 -12.66 0.85
N LEU A 176 22.30 -11.81 -0.16
CA LEU A 176 22.49 -12.25 -1.53
C LEU A 176 23.92 -11.99 -1.99
N ASP A 177 24.47 -12.92 -2.77
CA ASP A 177 25.72 -12.69 -3.49
C ASP A 177 25.51 -11.71 -4.64
N ASN A 178 26.59 -11.23 -5.26
CA ASN A 178 26.47 -10.37 -6.43
C ASN A 178 25.81 -11.10 -7.60
N SER A 179 26.10 -12.39 -7.77
CA SER A 179 25.42 -13.26 -8.74
C SER A 179 24.24 -13.94 -8.07
N ILE A 180 23.06 -13.80 -8.66
CA ILE A 180 21.79 -14.24 -8.08
C ILE A 180 21.10 -15.19 -9.05
N ASP A 181 20.91 -16.43 -8.61
CA ASP A 181 20.06 -17.40 -9.27
C ASP A 181 18.60 -17.13 -8.92
N VAL A 182 17.81 -16.77 -9.92
CA VAL A 182 16.40 -16.43 -9.78
C VAL A 182 15.55 -17.59 -10.28
N TYR A 183 14.63 -18.05 -9.42
CA TYR A 183 13.50 -18.88 -9.81
C TYR A 183 12.20 -18.08 -9.62
N PHE A 184 11.38 -18.05 -10.66
CA PHE A 184 10.11 -17.32 -10.67
C PHE A 184 9.04 -18.17 -11.36
N ASN A 185 7.86 -18.28 -10.76
CA ASN A 185 6.75 -18.97 -11.41
C ASN A 185 5.39 -18.28 -11.27
N MET A 186 4.56 -18.51 -12.29
CA MET A 186 3.15 -18.11 -12.32
C MET A 186 2.31 -19.37 -12.42
N ILE A 187 1.36 -19.56 -11.50
CA ILE A 187 0.55 -20.79 -11.42
C ILE A 187 -0.77 -20.61 -12.16
N TRP A 188 -1.37 -19.41 -12.10
CA TRP A 188 -2.61 -19.09 -12.80
C TRP A 188 -2.50 -17.72 -13.44
N ILE A 189 -2.96 -17.62 -14.68
CA ILE A 189 -3.13 -16.37 -15.40
C ILE A 189 -4.58 -16.36 -15.89
N GLY A 190 -5.37 -15.38 -15.42
CA GLY A 190 -6.82 -15.44 -15.55
C GLY A 190 -7.38 -16.73 -14.94
N ASP A 191 -8.14 -17.46 -15.74
CA ASP A 191 -8.70 -18.78 -15.40
C ASP A 191 -7.86 -19.95 -15.99
N VAL A 192 -6.70 -19.68 -16.57
CA VAL A 192 -5.83 -20.68 -17.18
C VAL A 192 -4.77 -21.17 -16.18
N MET A 193 -4.71 -22.48 -15.99
CA MET A 193 -3.74 -23.13 -15.12
C MET A 193 -2.39 -23.31 -15.82
N GLY A 194 -1.30 -22.91 -15.15
CA GLY A 194 0.09 -23.11 -15.51
C GLY A 194 0.69 -24.41 -14.94
N PRO A 195 2.01 -24.47 -14.62
CA PRO A 195 2.89 -23.31 -14.36
C PRO A 195 3.66 -22.80 -15.58
N TRP A 196 3.92 -21.49 -15.61
CA TRP A 196 5.00 -20.85 -16.37
C TRP A 196 6.18 -20.65 -15.43
N GLU A 197 7.32 -21.26 -15.74
CA GLU A 197 8.48 -21.31 -14.84
C GLU A 197 9.71 -20.70 -15.49
N PHE A 198 10.43 -19.86 -14.75
CA PHE A 198 11.60 -19.16 -15.21
C PHE A 198 12.77 -19.43 -14.28
N LYS A 199 13.91 -19.77 -14.88
CA LYS A 199 15.21 -19.90 -14.21
C LYS A 199 16.26 -19.11 -14.98
N PHE A 200 16.90 -18.18 -14.29
CA PHE A 200 17.93 -17.35 -14.89
C PHE A 200 18.86 -16.80 -13.81
N ASN A 201 20.05 -16.39 -14.22
CA ASN A 201 21.05 -15.78 -13.35
C ASN A 201 21.14 -14.29 -13.69
N VAL A 202 21.29 -13.44 -12.68
CA VAL A 202 21.52 -12.00 -12.83
C VAL A 202 22.56 -11.50 -11.85
N SER A 203 23.25 -10.44 -12.22
CA SER A 203 24.04 -9.67 -11.26
C SER A 203 23.14 -8.66 -10.54
N LYS A 204 23.47 -8.34 -9.28
CA LYS A 204 22.99 -7.11 -8.64
C LYS A 204 23.36 -5.89 -9.49
N MET A 205 22.63 -4.81 -9.27
CA MET A 205 22.96 -3.49 -9.83
C MET A 205 24.45 -3.16 -9.68
N ASN A 206 25.04 -2.54 -10.71
CA ASN A 206 26.49 -2.27 -10.79
C ASN A 206 27.05 -1.58 -9.54
N ASN A 207 28.29 -1.94 -9.17
CA ASN A 207 29.01 -1.57 -7.95
C ASN A 207 29.07 -0.07 -7.56
N VAL A 208 28.81 0.85 -8.50
CA VAL A 208 28.82 2.29 -8.27
C VAL A 208 27.56 2.77 -7.52
N PHE A 209 26.49 1.98 -7.53
CA PHE A 209 25.19 2.31 -6.91
C PHE A 209 24.82 1.37 -5.76
N ASN A 210 25.82 0.72 -5.15
CA ASN A 210 25.62 -0.35 -4.19
C ASN A 210 24.74 0.08 -3.01
N SER A 211 23.91 -0.87 -2.58
CA SER A 211 23.23 -0.78 -1.32
C SER A 211 24.24 -0.67 -0.18
N LYS A 212 24.03 0.27 0.72
CA LYS A 212 24.76 0.36 1.98
C LYS A 212 24.04 -0.50 3.02
N VAL A 213 24.69 -1.57 3.47
CA VAL A 213 24.20 -2.43 4.54
C VAL A 213 24.90 -2.04 5.84
N ILE A 214 24.12 -1.61 6.83
CA ILE A 214 24.60 -1.22 8.16
C ILE A 214 24.10 -2.27 9.15
N ASN A 215 25.02 -3.06 9.72
CA ASN A 215 24.68 -3.94 10.85
C ASN A 215 24.43 -3.07 12.09
N LEU A 216 23.26 -3.25 12.70
CA LEU A 216 22.83 -2.43 13.83
C LEU A 216 23.06 -3.19 15.14
N ASP A 217 22.58 -4.44 15.22
CA ASP A 217 22.60 -5.29 16.41
C ASP A 217 22.17 -4.56 17.70
N LYS A 218 21.23 -3.61 17.55
CA LYS A 218 20.79 -2.75 18.65
C LYS A 218 19.62 -3.37 19.38
N ASN A 219 19.85 -3.75 20.63
CA ASN A 219 18.85 -4.38 21.48
C ASN A 219 18.24 -3.37 22.44
N ILE A 220 16.93 -3.43 22.60
CA ILE A 220 16.21 -2.65 23.63
C ILE A 220 15.15 -3.49 24.31
N LYS A 221 15.05 -3.32 25.63
CA LYS A 221 14.02 -3.95 26.43
C LYS A 221 12.70 -3.19 26.28
N ILE A 222 11.64 -3.88 25.89
CA ILE A 222 10.27 -3.35 25.82
C ILE A 222 9.35 -4.16 26.75
N PRO A 223 8.13 -3.69 27.09
CA PRO A 223 7.34 -4.23 28.22
C PRO A 223 7.11 -5.76 28.27
N ASN A 224 7.21 -6.51 27.17
CA ASN A 224 7.02 -7.97 27.16
C ASN A 224 8.01 -8.74 26.26
N SER A 225 9.07 -8.07 25.78
CA SER A 225 10.06 -8.68 24.90
C SER A 225 11.34 -7.86 24.83
N THR A 226 12.38 -8.45 24.26
CA THR A 226 13.53 -7.69 23.74
C THR A 226 13.35 -7.48 22.25
N LEU A 227 13.37 -6.22 21.82
CA LEU A 227 13.38 -5.81 20.41
C LEU A 227 14.83 -5.64 19.96
N THR A 228 15.14 -6.11 18.76
CA THR A 228 16.44 -5.96 18.12
C THR A 228 16.23 -5.28 16.76
N LEU A 229 16.92 -4.18 16.51
CA LEU A 229 17.12 -3.71 15.14
C LEU A 229 18.35 -4.43 14.61
N ASP A 230 18.16 -5.29 13.61
CA ASP A 230 19.18 -6.25 13.17
C ASP A 230 20.15 -5.55 12.19
N LYS A 231 19.62 -5.09 11.05
CA LYS A 231 20.37 -4.40 10.00
C LYS A 231 19.51 -3.37 9.27
N MET A 232 20.16 -2.37 8.70
CA MET A 232 19.56 -1.40 7.80
C MET A 232 20.16 -1.53 6.41
N VAL A 233 19.32 -1.47 5.38
CA VAL A 233 19.75 -1.44 3.98
C VAL A 233 19.29 -0.11 3.39
N ILE A 234 20.22 0.64 2.82
CA ILE A 234 19.98 1.92 2.13
C ILE A 234 20.37 1.72 0.68
N SER A 235 19.49 2.08 -0.25
CA SER A 235 19.74 1.86 -1.67
C SER A 235 18.94 2.84 -2.54
N PRO A 236 19.31 3.00 -3.83
CA PRO A 236 18.49 3.74 -4.78
C PRO A 236 17.08 3.19 -4.94
N LEU A 237 16.85 1.90 -4.66
CA LEU A 237 15.54 1.25 -4.75
C LEU A 237 14.75 1.29 -3.43
N GLY A 238 15.30 1.90 -2.38
CA GLY A 238 14.61 2.15 -1.12
C GLY A 238 15.46 1.86 0.12
N ASN A 239 14.86 2.14 1.28
CA ASN A 239 15.51 2.06 2.57
C ASN A 239 14.69 1.17 3.51
N THR A 240 15.33 0.20 4.15
CA THR A 240 14.64 -0.72 5.07
C THR A 240 15.46 -1.01 6.32
N ILE A 241 14.81 -0.96 7.48
CA ILE A 241 15.33 -1.49 8.73
C ILE A 241 14.67 -2.84 8.99
N ASN A 242 15.47 -3.90 9.12
CA ASN A 242 14.98 -5.20 9.57
C ASN A 242 15.03 -5.25 11.09
N TYR A 243 13.97 -5.76 11.70
CA TYR A 243 13.92 -5.95 13.15
C TYR A 243 13.42 -7.34 13.50
N SER A 244 13.89 -7.81 14.65
CA SER A 244 13.47 -9.05 15.27
C SER A 244 13.17 -8.81 16.75
N GLY A 245 12.56 -9.79 17.40
CA GLY A 245 12.39 -9.72 18.84
C GLY A 245 12.00 -11.04 19.46
N LYS A 246 12.32 -11.17 20.74
CA LYS A 246 12.12 -12.38 21.54
C LYS A 246 11.23 -12.04 22.73
N TYR A 247 10.12 -12.77 22.87
CA TYR A 247 9.24 -12.62 24.03
C TYR A 247 9.93 -13.09 25.30
N ASP A 248 9.63 -12.41 26.41
CA ASP A 248 10.17 -12.76 27.72
C ASP A 248 9.63 -14.09 28.25
N SER A 249 8.41 -14.41 27.81
CA SER A 249 7.69 -15.66 28.09
C SER A 249 6.88 -16.06 26.87
N ILE A 250 6.30 -17.27 26.88
CA ILE A 250 5.48 -17.76 25.77
C ILE A 250 4.27 -16.83 25.59
N ASN A 251 4.15 -16.23 24.41
CA ASN A 251 3.07 -15.34 24.02
C ASN A 251 2.09 -16.04 23.08
N GLU A 252 1.08 -16.71 23.65
CA GLU A 252 0.02 -17.36 22.86
C GLU A 252 -0.76 -16.38 21.96
N GLY A 253 -0.78 -15.09 22.32
CA GLY A 253 -1.40 -14.05 21.53
C GLY A 253 -0.66 -13.71 20.23
N LYS A 254 0.63 -14.08 20.11
CA LYS A 254 1.50 -13.82 18.93
C LYS A 254 1.45 -12.35 18.47
N LYS A 255 1.38 -11.44 19.45
CA LYS A 255 1.32 -9.99 19.25
C LYS A 255 2.44 -9.35 20.05
N ASN A 256 3.31 -8.60 19.38
CA ASN A 256 4.43 -7.92 20.02
C ASN A 256 4.05 -6.66 20.80
N GLY A 257 2.80 -6.19 20.70
CA GLY A 257 2.34 -4.98 21.36
C GLY A 257 2.83 -3.68 20.70
N ILE A 258 3.75 -3.78 19.73
CA ILE A 258 4.17 -2.65 18.91
C ILE A 258 3.06 -2.41 17.88
N PHE A 259 2.46 -1.22 17.95
CA PHE A 259 1.47 -0.78 16.97
C PHE A 259 2.12 -0.18 15.73
N SER A 260 3.23 0.53 15.91
CA SER A 260 4.01 1.12 14.81
C SER A 260 5.44 1.45 15.24
N PHE A 261 6.25 1.92 14.30
CA PHE A 261 7.53 2.59 14.52
C PHE A 261 7.46 4.03 14.04
N ILE A 262 7.94 4.95 14.86
CA ILE A 262 8.20 6.33 14.48
C ILE A 262 9.67 6.41 14.11
N VAL A 263 9.95 6.94 12.93
CA VAL A 263 11.31 7.19 12.46
C VAL A 263 11.48 8.70 12.29
N LYS A 264 12.52 9.27 12.92
CA LYS A 264 12.89 10.68 12.80
C LYS A 264 14.30 10.84 12.25
N ASP A 265 14.55 11.93 11.55
CA ASP A 265 15.92 12.38 11.24
C ASP A 265 16.57 13.13 12.43
N GLU A 266 17.81 13.58 12.24
CA GLU A 266 18.56 14.33 13.26
C GLU A 266 17.91 15.68 13.66
N ASN A 267 17.01 16.22 12.83
CA ASN A 267 16.32 17.49 13.08
C ASN A 267 14.95 17.27 13.76
N GLY A 268 14.59 16.01 14.04
CA GLY A 268 13.33 15.64 14.67
C GLY A 268 12.14 15.58 13.71
N LYS A 269 12.34 15.72 12.40
CA LYS A 269 11.29 15.55 11.39
C LYS A 269 10.90 14.07 11.33
N ILE A 270 9.61 13.78 11.43
CA ILE A 270 9.09 12.41 11.23
C ILE A 270 9.15 12.07 9.73
N LEU A 271 9.78 10.95 9.42
CA LEU A 271 9.90 10.41 8.07
C LEU A 271 8.68 9.53 7.75
N ASP A 272 8.29 9.47 6.47
CA ASP A 272 7.29 8.52 6.01
C ASP A 272 7.89 7.12 6.05
N ALA A 273 7.42 6.33 7.03
CA ALA A 273 7.83 4.96 7.24
C ALA A 273 6.62 4.06 7.46
N ASN A 274 6.72 2.81 7.00
CA ASN A 274 5.68 1.81 7.17
C ASN A 274 6.27 0.43 7.48
N GLU A 275 5.51 -0.32 8.27
CA GLU A 275 5.83 -1.68 8.66
C GLU A 275 5.35 -2.67 7.60
N THR A 276 6.25 -3.54 7.14
CA THR A 276 5.95 -4.58 6.14
C THR A 276 6.54 -5.93 6.54
N GLY A 277 6.09 -7.01 5.89
CA GLY A 277 6.71 -8.35 6.01
C GLY A 277 6.67 -9.02 7.40
N GLY A 278 5.86 -8.54 8.33
CA GLY A 278 5.87 -9.00 9.73
C GLY A 278 5.41 -10.44 9.92
N SER A 279 6.16 -11.20 10.73
CA SER A 279 5.78 -12.54 11.18
C SER A 279 5.96 -12.70 12.69
N SER A 280 5.14 -13.55 13.32
CA SER A 280 5.21 -13.79 14.76
C SER A 280 4.75 -15.21 15.09
N ASN A 281 5.48 -15.85 15.99
CA ASN A 281 5.07 -17.07 16.67
C ASN A 281 4.98 -16.80 18.18
N ASN A 282 4.87 -17.84 19.01
CA ASN A 282 4.71 -17.67 20.46
C ASN A 282 6.02 -17.34 21.20
N GLN A 283 7.18 -17.36 20.54
CA GLN A 283 8.50 -17.11 21.14
C GLN A 283 9.19 -15.88 20.55
N LYS A 284 8.99 -15.60 19.26
CA LYS A 284 9.66 -14.52 18.55
C LYS A 284 8.77 -13.84 17.53
N TYR A 285 9.21 -12.67 17.10
CA TYR A 285 8.64 -11.93 15.99
C TYR A 285 9.75 -11.29 15.15
N GLU A 286 9.41 -10.94 13.92
CA GLU A 286 10.28 -10.23 12.99
C GLU A 286 9.43 -9.36 12.07
N GLY A 287 10.05 -8.36 11.46
CA GLY A 287 9.42 -7.51 10.47
C GLY A 287 10.39 -6.51 9.87
N LYS A 288 9.82 -5.60 9.08
CA LYS A 288 10.57 -4.59 8.33
C LYS A 288 9.95 -3.22 8.55
N ILE A 289 10.78 -2.18 8.57
CA ILE A 289 10.37 -0.78 8.55
C ILE A 289 10.93 -0.19 7.24
N GLU A 290 10.05 0.00 6.26
CA GLU A 290 10.39 0.67 5.01
C GLU A 290 10.29 2.18 5.19
N ILE A 291 11.36 2.91 4.85
CA ILE A 291 11.44 4.37 4.91
C ILE A 291 11.40 4.90 3.47
N PHE A 292 10.43 5.76 3.19
CA PHE A 292 10.15 6.28 1.84
C PHE A 292 10.84 7.62 1.56
N ASP A 293 11.18 8.39 2.60
CA ASP A 293 11.99 9.59 2.44
C ASP A 293 13.40 9.25 1.92
N ASP A 294 13.98 10.17 1.13
CA ASP A 294 15.37 10.09 0.71
C ASP A 294 16.28 10.31 1.92
N LEU A 295 17.25 9.41 2.10
CA LEU A 295 18.21 9.44 3.21
C LEU A 295 19.59 9.97 2.78
N SER A 296 19.77 10.40 1.52
CA SER A 296 21.05 10.84 0.98
C SER A 296 21.73 11.96 1.76
N THR A 297 20.95 12.84 2.41
CA THR A 297 21.45 13.95 3.24
C THR A 297 21.27 13.72 4.75
N VAL A 298 20.66 12.62 5.16
CA VAL A 298 20.32 12.32 6.56
C VAL A 298 21.54 11.71 7.25
N LYS A 299 21.90 12.22 8.43
CA LYS A 299 23.10 11.77 9.15
C LYS A 299 22.80 10.70 10.18
N SER A 300 21.63 10.78 10.82
CA SER A 300 21.23 9.80 11.82
C SER A 300 19.71 9.65 11.84
N LEU A 301 19.28 8.49 12.32
CA LEU A 301 17.86 8.19 12.55
C LEU A 301 17.59 7.93 14.01
N ILE A 302 16.42 8.34 14.48
CA ILE A 302 15.86 7.94 15.77
C ILE A 302 14.64 7.07 15.48
N VAL A 303 14.70 5.81 15.92
CA VAL A 303 13.61 4.84 15.78
C VAL A 303 12.97 4.61 17.14
N VAL A 304 11.65 4.79 17.24
CA VAL A 304 10.90 4.60 18.49
C VAL A 304 9.70 3.68 18.25
N PRO A 305 9.59 2.52 18.91
CA PRO A 305 8.39 1.71 18.86
C PRO A 305 7.24 2.40 19.60
N SER A 306 6.06 2.44 18.99
CA SER A 306 4.84 2.92 19.63
C SER A 306 3.98 1.76 20.11
N PHE A 307 3.52 1.84 21.34
CA PHE A 307 2.62 0.85 21.96
C PHE A 307 1.16 1.30 21.98
N LYS A 308 0.86 2.45 21.37
CA LYS A 308 -0.49 3.00 21.27
C LYS A 308 -0.86 3.19 19.81
N ARG A 309 -2.13 2.97 19.50
CA ARG A 309 -2.67 3.27 18.17
C ARG A 309 -2.77 4.78 17.99
N TRP A 310 -2.31 5.25 16.85
CA TRP A 310 -2.46 6.62 16.35
C TRP A 310 -2.89 6.55 14.87
N GLY A 311 -3.00 7.72 14.21
CA GLY A 311 -3.45 7.82 12.83
C GLY A 311 -4.77 8.58 12.74
N GLU A 312 -5.65 8.21 11.81
CA GLU A 312 -6.91 8.92 11.59
C GLU A 312 -7.68 9.18 12.89
N LYS A 313 -8.04 10.44 13.13
CA LYS A 313 -8.99 10.80 14.20
C LYS A 313 -10.36 10.27 13.80
N ARG A 314 -11.04 9.57 14.70
CA ARG A 314 -12.31 8.91 14.39
C ARG A 314 -13.43 9.33 15.33
N GLN A 315 -14.66 9.24 14.84
CA GLN A 315 -15.88 9.38 15.62
C GLN A 315 -16.79 8.19 15.37
N ASP A 316 -17.41 7.69 16.44
CA ASP A 316 -18.42 6.65 16.34
C ASP A 316 -19.77 7.25 15.99
N VAL A 317 -20.37 6.76 14.91
CA VAL A 317 -21.71 7.13 14.42
C VAL A 317 -22.48 5.84 14.15
N LYS A 318 -23.67 5.70 14.75
CA LYS A 318 -24.52 4.48 14.65
C LYS A 318 -23.75 3.17 14.94
N GLY A 319 -22.83 3.19 15.91
CA GLY A 319 -22.02 2.02 16.30
C GLY A 319 -20.82 1.71 15.39
N PHE A 320 -20.46 2.61 14.45
CA PHE A 320 -19.30 2.46 13.59
C PHE A 320 -18.36 3.65 13.67
N SER A 321 -17.06 3.35 13.66
CA SER A 321 -16.02 4.35 13.69
C SER A 321 -15.71 4.88 12.29
N TYR A 322 -15.84 6.18 12.08
CA TYR A 322 -15.56 6.89 10.82
C TYR A 322 -14.42 7.89 10.99
N PRO A 323 -13.55 8.10 9.98
CA PRO A 323 -12.57 9.17 10.04
C PRO A 323 -13.28 10.53 10.07
N ILE A 324 -12.75 11.45 10.88
CA ILE A 324 -13.16 12.85 10.86
C ILE A 324 -12.37 13.55 9.77
N LEU A 325 -13.06 14.08 8.77
CA LEU A 325 -12.47 14.78 7.64
C LEU A 325 -12.51 16.30 7.89
N GLN A 326 -11.35 16.95 7.95
CA GLN A 326 -11.26 18.41 7.97
C GLN A 326 -11.61 18.96 6.60
N THR A 327 -12.62 19.82 6.54
CA THR A 327 -12.96 20.55 5.31
C THR A 327 -12.12 21.82 5.14
N THR A 328 -11.99 22.27 3.89
CA THR A 328 -11.49 23.60 3.57
C THR A 328 -12.33 24.69 4.24
N THR A 329 -11.67 25.55 5.00
CA THR A 329 -12.26 26.78 5.55
C THR A 329 -11.90 27.97 4.67
N ASN A 330 -12.71 29.03 4.72
CA ASN A 330 -12.42 30.26 3.97
C ASN A 330 -11.52 31.20 4.78
N ASN A 331 -11.62 31.16 6.11
CA ASN A 331 -10.68 31.81 7.00
C ASN A 331 -10.05 30.82 7.98
N LYS A 332 -8.79 31.05 8.35
CA LYS A 332 -8.07 30.22 9.32
C LYS A 332 -8.67 30.27 10.74
N SER A 333 -9.37 31.35 11.06
CA SER A 333 -10.04 31.56 12.35
C SER A 333 -11.49 31.10 12.37
N ASP A 334 -11.98 30.44 11.30
CA ASP A 334 -13.36 29.98 11.25
C ASP A 334 -13.59 28.89 12.30
N ASP A 335 -14.53 29.14 13.21
CA ASP A 335 -15.04 28.15 14.14
C ASP A 335 -15.58 26.93 13.37
N CYS A 336 -15.03 25.76 13.65
CA CYS A 336 -15.51 24.50 13.08
C CYS A 336 -16.37 23.72 14.07
N GLU A 337 -17.24 22.87 13.54
CA GLU A 337 -17.97 21.87 14.31
C GLU A 337 -17.97 20.53 13.58
N VAL A 338 -18.10 19.45 14.35
CA VAL A 338 -18.13 18.10 13.81
C VAL A 338 -19.56 17.68 13.54
N ILE A 339 -19.87 17.37 12.28
CA ILE A 339 -21.19 16.89 11.84
C ILE A 339 -21.07 15.52 11.16
N SER A 340 -22.16 14.77 11.16
CA SER A 340 -22.29 13.56 10.33
C SER A 340 -23.34 13.78 9.26
N LYS A 341 -23.07 13.27 8.05
CA LYS A 341 -23.99 13.29 6.92
C LYS A 341 -24.05 11.91 6.29
N SER A 342 -25.23 11.53 5.82
CA SER A 342 -25.44 10.29 5.09
C SER A 342 -26.03 10.55 3.72
N ARG A 343 -25.76 9.64 2.79
CA ARG A 343 -26.45 9.55 1.50
C ARG A 343 -26.82 8.10 1.19
N PRO A 344 -27.82 7.84 0.33
CA PRO A 344 -28.09 6.49 -0.13
C PRO A 344 -26.90 5.93 -0.92
N VAL A 345 -26.73 4.62 -0.84
CA VAL A 345 -25.74 3.88 -1.62
C VAL A 345 -26.17 3.80 -3.07
N THR A 346 -25.24 4.04 -4.00
CA THR A 346 -25.49 3.96 -5.43
C THR A 346 -25.67 2.52 -5.90
N LYS A 347 -26.32 2.32 -7.06
CA LYS A 347 -26.45 0.98 -7.67
C LYS A 347 -25.09 0.33 -7.94
N GLU A 348 -24.10 1.13 -8.34
CA GLU A 348 -22.76 0.65 -8.61
C GLU A 348 -22.03 0.21 -7.34
N GLU A 349 -22.08 0.98 -6.26
CA GLU A 349 -21.51 0.59 -4.96
C GLU A 349 -22.14 -0.71 -4.45
N LYS A 350 -23.47 -0.88 -4.58
CA LYS A 350 -24.15 -2.15 -4.26
C LYS A 350 -23.64 -3.30 -5.12
N ARG A 351 -23.48 -3.10 -6.43
CA ARG A 351 -22.94 -4.10 -7.37
C ARG A 351 -21.50 -4.49 -7.01
N LYS A 352 -20.68 -3.54 -6.57
CA LYS A 352 -19.30 -3.76 -6.10
C LYS A 352 -19.22 -4.38 -4.70
N GLY A 353 -20.36 -4.57 -4.03
CA GLY A 353 -20.47 -5.31 -2.77
C GLY A 353 -20.62 -4.44 -1.53
N TYR A 354 -20.89 -3.14 -1.66
CA TYR A 354 -21.19 -2.29 -0.51
C TYR A 354 -22.50 -2.74 0.15
N SER A 355 -22.39 -3.19 1.40
CA SER A 355 -23.46 -3.90 2.10
C SER A 355 -24.31 -3.03 3.02
N LEU A 356 -23.97 -1.76 3.23
CA LEU A 356 -24.80 -0.84 4.03
C LEU A 356 -25.84 -0.16 3.13
N ASP A 357 -26.88 0.40 3.74
CA ASP A 357 -27.94 1.10 3.02
C ASP A 357 -27.60 2.59 2.80
N GLU A 358 -26.69 3.12 3.63
CA GLU A 358 -26.20 4.50 3.58
C GLU A 358 -24.67 4.55 3.57
N VAL A 359 -24.11 5.54 2.86
CA VAL A 359 -22.73 5.97 3.03
C VAL A 359 -22.73 7.13 4.02
N ILE A 360 -22.00 6.98 5.13
CA ILE A 360 -21.87 8.00 6.18
C ILE A 360 -20.47 8.60 6.10
N SER A 361 -20.41 9.93 6.21
CA SER A 361 -19.18 10.70 6.38
C SER A 361 -19.28 11.59 7.63
N VAL A 362 -18.14 11.84 8.26
CA VAL A 362 -18.01 12.75 9.39
C VAL A 362 -17.08 13.89 8.98
N TYR A 363 -17.56 15.12 9.12
CA TYR A 363 -16.84 16.32 8.68
C TYR A 363 -16.59 17.23 9.87
N ASN A 364 -15.37 17.74 10.01
CA ASN A 364 -15.10 18.96 10.77
C ASN A 364 -15.19 20.14 9.81
N ILE A 365 -16.21 20.98 9.98
CA ILE A 365 -16.60 21.99 9.00
C ILE A 365 -16.93 23.32 9.66
N ASP A 366 -16.49 24.41 9.04
CA ASP A 366 -16.74 25.79 9.47
C ASP A 366 -18.24 26.05 9.63
N LYS A 367 -18.65 26.67 10.75
CA LYS A 367 -20.05 26.98 11.07
C LYS A 367 -20.73 27.83 9.99
N ASN A 368 -19.97 28.63 9.22
CA ASN A 368 -20.51 29.46 8.15
C ASN A 368 -20.96 28.66 6.92
N ARG A 369 -20.45 27.42 6.74
CA ARG A 369 -20.80 26.50 5.64
C ARG A 369 -20.65 27.13 4.25
N ALA A 370 -19.71 28.05 4.07
CA ALA A 370 -19.52 28.71 2.78
C ALA A 370 -18.72 27.80 1.83
N PHE A 371 -19.40 27.27 0.81
CA PHE A 371 -18.80 26.55 -0.31
C PHE A 371 -18.33 27.56 -1.37
N VAL A 372 -17.24 27.25 -2.08
CA VAL A 372 -16.65 28.15 -3.08
C VAL A 372 -16.40 27.43 -4.40
N SER A 373 -16.13 28.18 -5.47
CA SER A 373 -15.76 27.57 -6.75
C SER A 373 -14.47 26.75 -6.63
N MET A 374 -14.28 25.76 -7.51
CA MET A 374 -13.11 24.89 -7.46
C MET A 374 -11.81 25.67 -7.56
N ASP A 375 -11.73 26.66 -8.46
CA ASP A 375 -10.54 27.49 -8.66
C ASP A 375 -10.18 28.29 -7.40
N SER A 376 -11.18 28.69 -6.62
CA SER A 376 -10.98 29.40 -5.36
C SER A 376 -10.33 28.53 -4.28
N LEU A 377 -10.40 27.19 -4.38
CA LEU A 377 -9.79 26.28 -3.40
C LEU A 377 -8.28 26.11 -3.61
N ILE A 378 -7.73 26.56 -4.74
CA ILE A 378 -6.30 26.48 -5.00
C ILE A 378 -5.55 27.37 -4.01
N ASN A 379 -4.47 26.83 -3.43
CA ASN A 379 -3.68 27.38 -2.33
C ASN A 379 -4.37 27.43 -0.97
N HIS A 380 -5.60 26.90 -0.83
CA HIS A 380 -6.15 26.68 0.52
C HIS A 380 -5.30 25.64 1.26
N THR A 381 -4.99 25.96 2.53
CA THR A 381 -4.27 25.08 3.44
C THR A 381 -5.24 24.51 4.47
N ILE A 382 -5.24 23.19 4.61
CA ILE A 382 -6.10 22.44 5.53
C ILE A 382 -5.22 21.90 6.67
N ASN A 383 -5.47 22.34 7.90
CA ASN A 383 -4.77 21.79 9.07
C ASN A 383 -5.36 20.43 9.44
N VAL A 384 -4.55 19.37 9.33
CA VAL A 384 -4.99 17.98 9.51
C VAL A 384 -4.53 17.37 10.83
N SER A 385 -3.62 18.05 11.53
CA SER A 385 -3.27 17.85 12.94
C SER A 385 -2.56 19.11 13.45
N ASP A 386 -2.11 19.09 14.71
CA ASP A 386 -1.38 20.21 15.31
C ASP A 386 -0.03 20.49 14.59
N ASN A 387 0.56 19.46 13.97
CA ASN A 387 1.89 19.53 13.36
C ASN A 387 1.91 19.30 11.85
N ASN A 388 0.73 19.16 11.22
CA ASN A 388 0.63 18.92 9.78
C ASN A 388 -0.49 19.72 9.13
N SER A 389 -0.22 20.13 7.90
CA SER A 389 -1.19 20.75 7.02
C SER A 389 -1.07 20.22 5.59
N VAL A 390 -2.14 20.36 4.83
CA VAL A 390 -2.22 19.94 3.44
C VAL A 390 -2.64 21.14 2.60
N THR A 391 -1.79 21.58 1.69
CA THR A 391 -2.06 22.70 0.79
C THR A 391 -2.50 22.18 -0.57
N ILE A 392 -3.64 22.66 -1.07
CA ILE A 392 -4.12 22.34 -2.41
C ILE A 392 -3.28 23.12 -3.43
N LYS A 393 -2.47 22.42 -4.22
CA LYS A 393 -1.55 23.03 -5.20
C LYS A 393 -2.18 23.21 -6.57
N ASN A 394 -3.03 22.28 -6.98
CA ASN A 394 -3.69 22.34 -8.27
C ASN A 394 -4.98 21.53 -8.24
N ILE A 395 -5.95 21.95 -9.07
CA ILE A 395 -7.16 21.18 -9.35
C ILE A 395 -7.39 21.16 -10.85
N GLU A 396 -7.40 19.97 -11.42
CA GLU A 396 -7.71 19.75 -12.84
C GLU A 396 -9.06 19.05 -12.94
N ALA A 397 -10.13 19.83 -13.10
CA ALA A 397 -11.47 19.32 -13.32
C ALA A 397 -11.73 19.18 -14.83
N THR A 398 -11.94 17.95 -15.30
CA THR A 398 -12.34 17.62 -16.67
C THR A 398 -13.74 17.03 -16.68
N ASN A 399 -14.26 16.68 -17.86
CA ASN A 399 -15.55 15.99 -17.96
C ASN A 399 -15.45 14.50 -17.56
N GLU A 400 -14.23 13.96 -17.46
CA GLU A 400 -13.98 12.54 -17.17
C GLU A 400 -13.53 12.32 -15.73
N TYR A 401 -12.73 13.25 -15.18
CA TYR A 401 -12.16 13.13 -13.84
C TYR A 401 -11.90 14.49 -13.20
N THR A 402 -11.64 14.47 -11.90
CA THR A 402 -11.06 15.61 -11.17
C THR A 402 -9.74 15.15 -10.54
N LYS A 403 -8.61 15.74 -10.95
CA LYS A 403 -7.31 15.49 -10.33
C LYS A 403 -7.00 16.57 -9.31
N LEU A 404 -6.82 16.17 -8.06
CA LEU A 404 -6.37 17.05 -6.99
C LEU A 404 -4.89 16.83 -6.75
N THR A 405 -4.11 17.90 -6.71
CA THR A 405 -2.69 17.86 -6.34
C THR A 405 -2.49 18.63 -5.04
N PHE A 406 -1.81 18.02 -4.08
CA PHE A 406 -1.56 18.54 -2.75
C PHE A 406 -0.07 18.62 -2.46
N LYS A 407 0.31 19.54 -1.58
CA LYS A 407 1.60 19.54 -0.89
C LYS A 407 1.35 19.20 0.58
N LEU A 408 2.05 18.18 1.09
CA LEU A 408 1.99 17.80 2.50
C LEU A 408 3.08 18.55 3.27
N GLU A 409 2.70 19.27 4.32
CA GLU A 409 3.58 20.18 5.05
C GLU A 409 3.50 19.91 6.55
N GLY A 410 4.63 20.07 7.24
CA GLY A 410 4.74 19.82 8.67
C GLY A 410 5.79 18.78 9.04
N ASN A 411 6.04 18.66 10.34
CA ASN A 411 7.03 17.75 10.93
C ASN A 411 6.37 16.55 11.63
N GLY A 412 5.04 16.45 11.61
CA GLY A 412 4.30 15.36 12.23
C GLY A 412 4.15 14.13 11.34
N ALA A 413 3.32 13.17 11.77
CA ALA A 413 3.26 11.84 11.17
C ALA A 413 2.21 11.70 10.04
N TYR A 414 1.93 12.76 9.28
CA TYR A 414 0.91 12.71 8.23
C TYR A 414 1.38 11.97 6.98
N ARG A 415 0.88 10.74 6.80
CA ARG A 415 1.20 9.87 5.66
C ARG A 415 0.43 10.28 4.41
N TYR A 416 1.07 10.24 3.24
CA TYR A 416 0.39 10.58 1.98
C TYR A 416 -0.81 9.69 1.67
N ARG A 417 -0.80 8.45 2.16
CA ARG A 417 -1.93 7.52 1.96
C ARG A 417 -3.24 8.00 2.59
N ASN A 418 -3.20 8.97 3.51
CA ASN A 418 -4.42 9.61 4.02
C ASN A 418 -5.19 10.34 2.90
N ILE A 419 -4.50 10.77 1.82
CA ILE A 419 -5.13 11.40 0.65
C ILE A 419 -6.06 10.43 -0.09
N ASN A 420 -5.93 9.11 0.11
CA ASN A 420 -6.87 8.13 -0.45
C ASN A 420 -8.33 8.33 0.00
N GLU A 421 -8.55 8.96 1.16
CA GLU A 421 -9.85 9.19 1.77
C GLU A 421 -10.37 10.62 1.54
N VAL A 422 -9.73 11.39 0.65
CA VAL A 422 -10.21 12.73 0.30
C VAL A 422 -11.62 12.69 -0.30
N ILE A 423 -12.41 13.71 0.01
CA ILE A 423 -13.75 13.91 -0.53
C ILE A 423 -13.87 15.32 -1.10
N ILE A 424 -14.43 15.44 -2.29
CA ILE A 424 -15.00 16.69 -2.81
C ILE A 424 -16.48 16.71 -2.42
N LEU A 425 -16.92 17.76 -1.74
CA LEU A 425 -18.27 17.90 -1.19
C LEU A 425 -18.96 19.11 -1.81
N ASP A 426 -20.13 18.92 -2.42
CA ASP A 426 -20.94 20.05 -2.91
C ASP A 426 -21.87 20.64 -1.83
N GLU A 427 -22.56 21.73 -2.19
CA GLU A 427 -23.51 22.44 -1.31
C GLU A 427 -24.65 21.56 -0.77
N ASP A 428 -24.99 20.48 -1.48
CA ASP A 428 -26.02 19.51 -1.10
C ASP A 428 -25.46 18.35 -0.24
N TYR A 429 -24.19 18.44 0.15
CA TYR A 429 -23.42 17.38 0.80
C TYR A 429 -23.25 16.10 -0.04
N LYS A 430 -23.40 16.20 -1.36
CA LYS A 430 -23.04 15.10 -2.25
C LYS A 430 -21.52 15.03 -2.35
N ASP A 431 -21.02 13.82 -2.08
CA ASP A 431 -19.60 13.49 -2.08
C ASP A 431 -19.16 12.92 -3.43
N THR A 432 -17.98 13.33 -3.85
CA THR A 432 -17.18 12.68 -4.89
C THR A 432 -15.90 12.18 -4.24
N ARG A 433 -15.68 10.86 -4.32
CA ARG A 433 -14.57 10.18 -3.65
C ARG A 433 -14.01 9.05 -4.51
N ARG A 434 -12.85 8.52 -4.13
CA ARG A 434 -12.23 7.36 -4.77
C ARG A 434 -13.13 6.13 -4.65
N ALA A 435 -13.30 5.38 -5.73
CA ALA A 435 -13.93 4.06 -5.67
C ALA A 435 -13.03 3.07 -4.88
N GLU A 436 -13.61 1.99 -4.32
CA GLU A 436 -12.84 1.00 -3.55
C GLU A 436 -11.70 0.40 -4.38
N ASP A 437 -11.96 0.17 -5.67
CA ASP A 437 -11.07 -0.32 -6.72
C ASP A 437 -10.45 0.79 -7.60
N GLY A 438 -10.69 2.07 -7.28
CA GLY A 438 -10.17 3.20 -8.05
C GLY A 438 -8.71 3.52 -7.76
N ASP A 439 -8.13 4.36 -8.62
CA ASP A 439 -6.75 4.82 -8.53
C ASP A 439 -6.45 5.44 -7.17
N ARG A 440 -5.36 4.98 -6.55
CA ARG A 440 -4.88 5.47 -5.26
C ARG A 440 -4.13 6.79 -5.41
N ALA A 441 -3.94 7.47 -4.28
CA ALA A 441 -3.06 8.61 -4.20
C ALA A 441 -1.63 8.23 -4.64
N VAL A 442 -1.02 9.15 -5.37
CA VAL A 442 0.26 9.00 -6.05
C VAL A 442 1.25 10.00 -5.48
N MET A 443 2.47 9.55 -5.16
CA MET A 443 3.58 10.45 -4.83
C MET A 443 4.19 10.99 -6.12
N GLU A 444 3.86 12.23 -6.46
CA GLU A 444 4.35 12.94 -7.66
C GLU A 444 5.80 13.43 -7.45
N ASN A 445 6.11 13.92 -6.24
CA ASN A 445 7.45 14.35 -5.86
C ASN A 445 7.69 14.04 -4.37
N GLN A 446 8.59 13.08 -4.09
CA GLN A 446 8.91 12.65 -2.72
C GLN A 446 9.61 13.75 -1.92
N ALA A 447 10.55 14.50 -2.52
CA ALA A 447 11.34 15.52 -1.83
C ALA A 447 10.48 16.72 -1.39
N GLU A 448 9.57 17.15 -2.26
CA GLU A 448 8.64 18.24 -1.98
C GLU A 448 7.33 17.78 -1.30
N LYS A 449 7.16 16.46 -1.13
CA LYS A 449 5.94 15.81 -0.65
C LYS A 449 4.69 16.25 -1.44
N ILE A 450 4.81 16.26 -2.77
CA ILE A 450 3.70 16.54 -3.68
C ILE A 450 2.98 15.23 -3.99
N VAL A 451 1.67 15.21 -3.73
CA VAL A 451 0.82 14.03 -3.83
C VAL A 451 -0.39 14.37 -4.66
N SER A 452 -0.79 13.49 -5.56
CA SER A 452 -2.03 13.67 -6.33
C SER A 452 -2.99 12.52 -6.17
N ILE A 453 -4.26 12.76 -6.49
CA ILE A 453 -5.28 11.72 -6.59
C ILE A 453 -6.29 12.09 -7.66
N LYS A 454 -6.71 11.09 -8.44
CA LYS A 454 -7.79 11.21 -9.42
C LYS A 454 -9.09 10.73 -8.81
N LEU A 455 -10.11 11.57 -8.90
CA LEU A 455 -11.48 11.31 -8.48
C LEU A 455 -12.42 11.40 -9.68
N PRO A 456 -13.68 10.92 -9.57
CA PRO A 456 -14.67 11.15 -10.60
C PRO A 456 -14.85 12.64 -10.94
N ALA A 457 -15.35 12.93 -12.15
CA ALA A 457 -15.67 14.28 -12.57
C ALA A 457 -16.71 14.95 -11.66
N VAL A 458 -16.61 16.26 -11.53
CA VAL A 458 -17.54 17.11 -10.78
C VAL A 458 -18.12 18.19 -11.68
N ASP A 459 -19.29 18.72 -11.32
CA ASP A 459 -19.94 19.80 -12.05
C ASP A 459 -19.22 21.14 -11.79
N LYS A 460 -18.54 21.67 -12.79
CA LYS A 460 -17.74 22.91 -12.66
C LYS A 460 -18.57 24.14 -12.27
N ASN A 461 -19.89 24.11 -12.44
CA ASN A 461 -20.77 25.23 -12.08
C ASN A 461 -21.21 25.21 -10.61
N LYS A 462 -20.98 24.10 -9.90
CA LYS A 462 -21.27 23.99 -8.47
C LYS A 462 -20.13 24.53 -7.62
N LYS A 463 -20.44 24.78 -6.34
CA LYS A 463 -19.46 25.14 -5.33
C LYS A 463 -19.14 23.94 -4.45
N TYR A 464 -17.93 23.95 -3.91
CA TYR A 464 -17.31 22.81 -3.27
C TYR A 464 -16.57 23.18 -1.98
N LYS A 465 -16.38 22.15 -1.16
CA LYS A 465 -15.34 22.04 -0.15
C LYS A 465 -14.55 20.77 -0.42
N ILE A 466 -13.27 20.77 -0.07
CA ILE A 466 -12.44 19.56 -0.07
C ILE A 466 -12.25 19.12 1.39
N ALA A 467 -12.48 17.84 1.66
CA ALA A 467 -12.40 17.25 2.99
C ALA A 467 -11.31 16.17 3.05
N ILE A 468 -10.40 16.27 4.02
CA ILE A 468 -9.22 15.42 4.15
C ILE A 468 -9.16 14.84 5.57
N PRO A 469 -8.76 13.57 5.79
CA PRO A 469 -8.69 13.00 7.14
C PRO A 469 -7.79 13.79 8.08
N MET A 470 -8.31 14.05 9.27
CA MET A 470 -7.50 14.50 10.40
C MET A 470 -6.77 13.30 11.02
N ILE A 471 -5.61 13.53 11.62
CA ILE A 471 -4.91 12.52 12.41
C ILE A 471 -4.69 12.95 13.86
N THR A 472 -4.54 11.96 14.72
CA THR A 472 -3.90 12.08 16.03
C THR A 472 -2.43 11.71 15.87
N GLU A 473 -1.54 12.59 16.34
CA GLU A 473 -0.09 12.34 16.33
C GLU A 473 0.29 11.13 17.21
N PRO A 474 1.36 10.41 16.86
CA PRO A 474 1.89 9.37 17.72
C PRO A 474 2.42 9.93 19.03
N GLU A 475 2.14 9.22 20.13
CA GLU A 475 2.86 9.41 21.39
C GLU A 475 4.26 8.80 21.25
N ILE A 476 5.28 9.62 21.52
CA ILE A 476 6.69 9.23 21.41
C ILE A 476 7.23 9.05 22.83
N ASP A 477 7.64 7.84 23.14
CA ASP A 477 8.25 7.48 24.43
C ASP A 477 9.76 7.28 24.25
N ASP A 478 10.52 8.33 24.52
CA ASP A 478 11.96 8.36 24.31
C ASP A 478 12.74 7.35 25.17
N ARG A 479 12.10 6.71 26.16
CA ARG A 479 12.71 5.59 26.91
C ARG A 479 13.03 4.40 26.01
N TYR A 480 12.32 4.28 24.89
CA TYR A 480 12.49 3.20 23.92
C TYR A 480 13.18 3.64 22.62
N LYS A 481 13.83 4.81 22.62
CA LYS A 481 14.51 5.32 21.43
C LYS A 481 15.74 4.50 21.09
N ILE A 482 15.95 4.27 19.80
CA ILE A 482 17.14 3.63 19.24
C ILE A 482 17.72 4.57 18.20
N GLU A 483 18.93 5.05 18.45
CA GLU A 483 19.64 5.93 17.52
C GLU A 483 20.43 5.10 16.51
N ILE A 484 20.44 5.49 15.24
CA ILE A 484 21.20 4.84 14.18
C ILE A 484 22.07 5.92 13.53
N ASP A 485 23.37 5.68 13.44
CA ASP A 485 24.32 6.56 12.76
C ASP A 485 24.48 6.09 11.31
N LEU A 486 24.13 6.95 10.35
CA LEU A 486 24.19 6.63 8.93
C LEU A 486 25.57 6.90 8.33
N ASN A 487 26.53 7.47 9.06
CA ASN A 487 27.89 7.71 8.56
C ASN A 487 28.84 6.52 8.75
N LYS A 488 28.41 5.47 9.47
CA LYS A 488 29.21 4.27 9.72
C LYS A 488 29.35 3.34 8.53
#